data_AF-A0A2M8BYG6-F1
#
_entry.id   AF-A0A2M8BYG6-F1
#
_cell.length_a   1.000
_cell.length_b   1.000
_cell.length_c   1.000
_cell.angle_alpha   90.00
_cell.angle_beta   90.00
_cell.angle_gamma   90.00
#
_symmetry.space_group_name_H-M   'P 1'
#
loop_
_entity.id
_entity.type
_entity.pdbx_description
1 polymer ?
#
loop_
_entity_poly.entity_id
_entity_poly.type
_entity_poly.pdbx_seq_one_letter_code
_entity_poly.pdbx_strand_id
1 'polypeptide(L)'
;MSTKKPPKLPEKPSRFADLFDVQKSANIQKYVEEISHLGSESARCQRFLLLLKDIFGEVNTNFVEDYLRGVEKYVKSKGKDIVLKGKVDNLYGNLVIEFERDLGKTLPEAEEQLKRYVACLWSEKEERRVNYLCLAADGIDFQVFSPSTEKPLTESLLPEDILLEKVEELKLPTPEPYQAYFWLDRYLFRERILPPRTEEFERDFGMRSPAFLFSFRLLKESLKQVENRSDFQVIYQNWERYLRVTYGSVIGSKDLFLRHTYLATLAKLIAWARLTEKSSIPSSEEISSILDGEFFQGQRIANFLEEDFFSWIAREGAEAIGLDIS
;
A
#
# COMPACT_ATOMS: atom_id res chain seq x y z
N MET A 1 27.97 -9.18 31.66
CA MET A 1 26.54 -8.82 31.83
C MET A 1 26.45 -7.31 31.96
N SER A 2 26.05 -6.61 30.89
CA SER A 2 25.96 -5.15 30.86
C SER A 2 24.51 -4.74 31.11
N THR A 3 24.25 -4.08 32.24
CA THR A 3 22.93 -3.59 32.64
C THR A 3 22.66 -2.25 31.95
N LYS A 4 21.82 -2.25 30.91
CA LYS A 4 21.34 -1.01 30.27
C LYS A 4 20.46 -0.24 31.27
N LYS A 5 20.86 1.00 31.60
CA LYS A 5 20.04 1.95 32.35
C LYS A 5 18.80 2.35 31.52
N PRO A 6 17.62 2.48 32.12
CA PRO A 6 16.43 2.95 31.42
C PRO A 6 16.57 4.44 31.05
N PRO A 7 15.95 4.89 29.95
CA PRO A 7 16.00 6.29 29.53
C PRO A 7 15.36 7.20 30.60
N LYS A 8 16.04 8.32 30.90
CA LYS A 8 15.69 9.30 31.94
C LYS A 8 14.61 10.32 31.52
N LEU A 9 13.97 10.14 30.38
CA LEU A 9 12.90 11.01 29.91
C LEU A 9 11.66 10.14 29.76
N PRO A 10 10.61 10.33 30.58
CA PRO A 10 9.31 9.77 30.24
C PRO A 10 8.90 10.41 28.92
N GLU A 11 8.71 9.60 27.88
CA GLU A 11 8.00 10.04 26.68
C GLU A 11 6.68 10.63 27.16
N LYS A 12 6.49 11.93 26.91
CA LYS A 12 5.21 12.55 27.20
C LYS A 12 4.17 11.84 26.34
N PRO A 13 3.03 11.38 26.90
CA PRO A 13 1.93 10.90 26.07
C PRO A 13 1.64 11.95 25.00
N SER A 14 1.47 11.46 23.77
CA SER A 14 1.26 12.25 22.57
C SER A 14 0.15 13.29 22.80
N ARG A 15 0.47 14.58 22.65
CA ARG A 15 -0.50 15.71 22.63
C ARG A 15 -1.64 15.55 21.59
N PHE A 16 -1.60 14.52 20.75
CA PHE A 16 -2.61 14.24 19.73
C PHE A 16 -3.76 13.35 20.21
N ALA A 17 -3.59 12.64 21.34
CA ALA A 17 -4.73 12.01 22.00
C ALA A 17 -5.82 13.05 22.34
N ASP A 18 -5.41 14.30 22.58
CA ASP A 18 -6.28 15.42 22.93
C ASP A 18 -7.15 15.95 21.77
N LEU A 19 -6.84 15.60 20.51
CA LEU A 19 -7.65 15.97 19.32
C LEU A 19 -8.50 14.81 18.79
N PHE A 20 -8.33 13.60 19.34
CA PHE A 20 -9.23 12.50 19.04
C PHE A 20 -10.52 12.73 19.82
N ASP A 21 -11.62 12.91 19.08
CA ASP A 21 -12.90 13.21 19.68
C ASP A 21 -13.32 12.09 20.66
N VAL A 22 -13.67 12.47 21.89
CA VAL A 22 -14.25 11.58 22.90
C VAL A 22 -15.42 10.79 22.32
N GLN A 23 -16.18 11.41 21.41
CA GLN A 23 -17.28 10.79 20.70
C GLN A 23 -16.82 9.61 19.81
N LYS A 24 -15.71 9.76 19.07
CA LYS A 24 -15.17 8.69 18.21
C LYS A 24 -14.66 7.51 19.04
N SER A 25 -14.06 7.79 20.20
CA SER A 25 -13.66 6.75 21.16
C SER A 25 -14.87 5.95 21.65
N ALA A 26 -15.94 6.66 22.04
CA ALA A 26 -17.17 6.05 22.53
C ALA A 26 -17.86 5.20 21.43
N ASN A 27 -17.85 5.67 20.18
CA ASN A 27 -18.42 4.94 19.05
C ASN A 27 -17.70 3.60 18.81
N ILE A 28 -16.36 3.59 18.87
CA ILE A 28 -15.55 2.36 18.71
C ILE A 28 -15.80 1.39 19.87
N GLN A 29 -15.84 1.88 21.11
CA GLN A 29 -16.11 1.03 22.28
C GLN A 29 -17.51 0.39 22.20
N LYS A 30 -18.54 1.20 21.92
CA LYS A 30 -19.91 0.73 21.73
C LYS A 30 -20.00 -0.31 20.61
N TYR A 31 -19.30 -0.09 19.50
CA TYR A 31 -19.25 -1.05 18.41
C TYR A 31 -18.69 -2.41 18.84
N VAL A 32 -17.58 -2.43 19.59
CA VAL A 32 -16.95 -3.68 20.05
C VAL A 32 -17.89 -4.48 20.94
N GLU A 33 -18.63 -3.80 21.83
CA GLU A 33 -19.65 -4.44 22.66
C GLU A 33 -20.75 -5.05 21.80
N GLU A 34 -21.32 -4.28 20.87
CA GLU A 34 -22.47 -4.69 20.07
C GLU A 34 -22.13 -5.82 19.08
N ILE A 35 -20.98 -5.75 18.41
CA ILE A 35 -20.63 -6.75 17.38
C ILE A 35 -20.35 -8.13 17.97
N SER A 36 -19.96 -8.20 19.25
CA SER A 36 -19.75 -9.47 19.95
C SER A 36 -21.04 -10.31 20.06
N HIS A 37 -22.20 -9.65 20.03
CA HIS A 37 -23.52 -10.28 20.12
C HIS A 37 -24.12 -10.67 18.76
N LEU A 38 -23.47 -10.29 17.65
CA LEU A 38 -23.97 -10.55 16.30
C LEU A 38 -23.42 -11.86 15.75
N GLY A 39 -24.32 -12.80 15.48
CA GLY A 39 -23.99 -14.16 15.05
C GLY A 39 -24.01 -14.41 13.54
N SER A 40 -24.52 -13.48 12.72
CA SER A 40 -24.50 -13.60 11.26
C SER A 40 -23.52 -12.63 10.62
N GLU A 41 -22.86 -13.07 9.56
CA GLU A 41 -21.90 -12.29 8.77
C GLU A 41 -22.52 -10.99 8.25
N SER A 42 -23.73 -11.06 7.66
CA SER A 42 -24.46 -9.89 7.19
C SER A 42 -24.73 -8.86 8.30
N ALA A 43 -25.09 -9.29 9.51
CA ALA A 43 -25.30 -8.36 10.63
C ALA A 43 -24.00 -7.70 11.08
N ARG A 44 -22.89 -8.46 11.09
CA ARG A 44 -21.55 -7.94 11.44
C ARG A 44 -21.08 -6.92 10.39
N CYS A 45 -21.24 -7.21 9.10
CA CYS A 45 -20.93 -6.30 8.01
C CYS A 45 -21.76 -5.00 8.09
N GLN A 46 -23.08 -5.10 8.31
CA GLN A 46 -23.93 -3.93 8.51
C GLN A 46 -23.53 -3.10 9.73
N ARG A 47 -23.18 -3.76 10.85
CA ARG A 47 -22.75 -3.05 12.05
C ARG A 47 -21.42 -2.34 11.85
N PHE A 48 -20.51 -2.95 11.09
CA PHE A 48 -19.25 -2.34 10.69
C PHE A 48 -19.47 -1.12 9.80
N LEU A 49 -20.35 -1.19 8.80
CA LEU A 49 -20.73 -0.02 8.00
C LEU A 49 -21.27 1.13 8.87
N LEU A 50 -22.11 0.82 9.87
CA LEU A 50 -22.60 1.82 10.82
C LEU A 50 -21.45 2.43 11.64
N LEU A 51 -20.46 1.65 12.09
CA LEU A 51 -19.27 2.20 12.73
C LEU A 51 -18.53 3.17 11.80
N LEU A 52 -18.29 2.77 10.55
CA LEU A 52 -17.60 3.61 9.58
C LEU A 52 -18.34 4.93 9.36
N LYS A 53 -19.68 4.87 9.23
CA LYS A 53 -20.51 6.08 9.18
C LYS A 53 -20.37 6.94 10.45
N ASP A 54 -20.39 6.33 11.62
CA ASP A 54 -20.32 7.05 12.90
C ASP A 54 -18.97 7.73 13.15
N ILE A 55 -17.87 7.23 12.57
CA ILE A 55 -16.52 7.80 12.77
C ILE A 55 -16.02 8.65 11.58
N PHE A 56 -16.54 8.40 10.36
CA PHE A 56 -16.11 9.08 9.14
C PHE A 56 -17.20 9.85 8.38
N GLY A 57 -18.48 9.68 8.73
CA GLY A 57 -19.60 10.28 7.98
C GLY A 57 -19.62 11.82 7.96
N GLU A 58 -19.02 12.47 8.96
CA GLU A 58 -18.81 13.93 8.96
C GLU A 58 -17.62 14.37 8.11
N VAL A 59 -16.66 13.47 7.90
CA VAL A 59 -15.42 13.73 7.17
C VAL A 59 -15.63 13.56 5.66
N ASN A 60 -16.39 12.54 5.27
CA ASN A 60 -16.71 12.26 3.88
C ASN A 60 -18.20 11.98 3.74
N THR A 61 -18.92 12.96 3.18
CA THR A 61 -20.38 12.93 3.06
C THR A 61 -20.88 11.89 2.06
N ASN A 62 -20.04 11.48 1.10
CA ASN A 62 -20.40 10.52 0.05
C ASN A 62 -19.94 9.10 0.39
N PHE A 63 -19.18 8.91 1.48
CA PHE A 63 -18.62 7.63 1.88
C PHE A 63 -19.64 6.49 1.86
N VAL A 64 -20.80 6.70 2.49
CA VAL A 64 -21.81 5.64 2.60
C VAL A 64 -22.30 5.24 1.21
N GLU A 65 -22.48 6.20 0.30
CA GLU A 65 -22.89 5.93 -1.07
C GLU A 65 -21.80 5.17 -1.84
N ASP A 66 -20.54 5.60 -1.73
CA ASP A 66 -19.42 4.96 -2.42
C ASP A 66 -19.13 3.55 -1.88
N TYR A 67 -19.20 3.37 -0.56
CA TYR A 67 -19.12 2.05 0.08
C TYR A 67 -20.25 1.13 -0.36
N LEU A 68 -21.49 1.63 -0.40
CA LEU A 68 -22.65 0.84 -0.83
C LEU A 68 -22.60 0.46 -2.32
N ARG A 69 -22.00 1.29 -3.19
CA ARG A 69 -21.77 0.94 -4.61
C ARG A 69 -20.84 -0.26 -4.77
N GLY A 70 -19.90 -0.44 -3.85
CA GLY A 70 -18.94 -1.54 -3.82
C GLY A 70 -19.49 -2.85 -3.29
N VAL A 71 -20.62 -2.83 -2.56
CA VAL A 71 -21.20 -4.00 -1.92
C VAL A 71 -21.63 -5.02 -2.97
N GLU A 72 -21.31 -6.29 -2.73
CA GLU A 72 -21.82 -7.41 -3.51
C GLU A 72 -21.44 -7.36 -5.01
N LYS A 73 -20.32 -6.72 -5.35
CA LYS A 73 -19.86 -6.56 -6.75
C LYS A 73 -19.52 -7.92 -7.36
N TYR A 74 -20.13 -8.22 -8.51
CA TYR A 74 -19.82 -9.41 -9.28
C TYR A 74 -18.54 -9.21 -10.10
N VAL A 75 -17.56 -10.10 -9.92
CA VAL A 75 -16.33 -10.15 -10.70
C VAL A 75 -16.29 -11.42 -11.54
N LYS A 76 -15.79 -11.33 -12.77
CA LYS A 76 -15.74 -12.47 -13.68
C LYS A 76 -14.57 -12.38 -14.65
N SER A 77 -13.81 -13.45 -14.74
CA SER A 77 -12.82 -13.65 -15.79
C SER A 77 -13.18 -14.85 -16.67
N LYS A 78 -12.90 -14.73 -17.97
CA LYS A 78 -12.98 -15.83 -18.93
C LYS A 78 -11.58 -16.12 -19.47
N GLY A 79 -10.97 -17.20 -18.99
CA GLY A 79 -9.81 -17.81 -19.61
C GLY A 79 -10.20 -18.64 -20.84
N LYS A 80 -9.21 -19.23 -21.51
CA LYS A 80 -9.43 -20.12 -22.66
C LYS A 80 -10.25 -21.36 -22.30
N ASP A 81 -10.03 -21.93 -21.11
CA ASP A 81 -10.65 -23.19 -20.67
C ASP A 81 -11.44 -23.07 -19.35
N ILE A 82 -11.27 -21.97 -18.59
CA ILE A 82 -11.86 -21.79 -17.26
C ILE A 82 -12.58 -20.45 -17.17
N VAL A 83 -13.80 -20.45 -16.62
CA VAL A 83 -14.55 -19.24 -16.28
C VAL A 83 -14.52 -19.06 -14.77
N LEU A 84 -13.80 -18.05 -14.29
CA LEU A 84 -13.79 -17.65 -12.90
C LEU A 84 -14.90 -16.63 -12.64
N LYS A 85 -15.62 -16.80 -11.54
CA LYS A 85 -16.64 -15.86 -11.07
C LYS A 85 -16.55 -15.74 -9.56
N GLY A 86 -16.85 -14.57 -9.06
CA GLY A 86 -16.97 -14.29 -7.63
C GLY A 86 -17.96 -13.16 -7.39
N LYS A 87 -18.47 -13.09 -6.17
CA LYS A 87 -19.24 -11.95 -5.67
C LYS A 87 -18.45 -11.46 -4.46
N VAL A 88 -17.82 -10.29 -4.60
CA VAL A 88 -17.04 -9.69 -3.53
C VAL A 88 -18.00 -9.09 -2.51
N ASP A 89 -17.77 -9.28 -1.22
CA ASP A 89 -18.63 -8.67 -0.20
C ASP A 89 -18.61 -7.15 -0.30
N ASN A 90 -17.42 -6.57 -0.46
CA ASN A 90 -17.29 -5.16 -0.82
C ASN A 90 -16.01 -4.89 -1.62
N LEU A 91 -16.14 -4.15 -2.73
CA LEU A 91 -15.02 -3.50 -3.39
C LEU A 91 -15.11 -1.99 -3.19
N TYR A 92 -14.28 -1.45 -2.31
CA TYR A 92 -14.23 -0.02 -2.01
C TYR A 92 -12.93 0.58 -2.53
N GLY A 93 -12.99 1.36 -3.62
CA GLY A 93 -11.80 1.85 -4.30
C GLY A 93 -10.91 0.69 -4.75
N ASN A 94 -9.67 0.65 -4.26
CA ASN A 94 -8.73 -0.45 -4.47
C ASN A 94 -8.70 -1.47 -3.32
N LEU A 95 -9.64 -1.42 -2.37
CA LEU A 95 -9.73 -2.36 -1.25
C LEU A 95 -10.79 -3.43 -1.54
N VAL A 96 -10.36 -4.67 -1.68
CA VAL A 96 -11.19 -5.88 -1.78
C VAL A 96 -11.45 -6.39 -0.36
N ILE A 97 -12.68 -6.35 0.10
CA ILE A 97 -13.06 -6.75 1.46
C ILE A 97 -13.84 -8.06 1.39
N GLU A 98 -13.43 -9.04 2.19
CA GLU A 98 -14.19 -10.24 2.48
C GLU A 98 -14.52 -10.30 3.98
N PHE A 99 -15.80 -10.45 4.28
CA PHE A 99 -16.32 -10.54 5.63
C PHE A 99 -16.64 -11.99 5.99
N GLU A 100 -16.18 -12.37 7.16
CA GLU A 100 -16.39 -13.70 7.71
C GLU A 100 -17.15 -13.62 9.02
N ARG A 101 -17.81 -14.72 9.39
CA ARG A 101 -18.48 -14.81 10.69
C ARG A 101 -17.46 -14.94 11.84
N ASP A 102 -16.39 -15.68 11.62
CA ASP A 102 -15.35 -15.98 12.61
C ASP A 102 -14.03 -16.19 11.88
N LEU A 103 -13.27 -15.10 11.72
CA LEU A 103 -12.06 -15.08 10.91
C LEU A 103 -11.00 -16.04 11.44
N GLY A 104 -10.99 -16.30 12.77
CA GLY A 104 -10.06 -17.25 13.37
C GLY A 104 -10.21 -18.68 12.83
N LYS A 105 -11.40 -19.04 12.34
CA LYS A 105 -11.68 -20.37 11.75
C LYS A 105 -11.67 -20.35 10.23
N THR A 106 -12.12 -19.25 9.63
CA THR A 106 -12.36 -19.16 8.18
C THR A 106 -11.31 -18.34 7.44
N LEU A 107 -10.22 -17.92 8.10
CA LEU A 107 -9.12 -17.20 7.44
C LEU A 107 -8.62 -17.87 6.14
N PRO A 108 -8.39 -19.20 6.08
CA PRO A 108 -7.95 -19.84 4.84
C PRO A 108 -8.99 -19.71 3.71
N GLU A 109 -10.28 -19.79 4.05
CA GLU A 109 -11.39 -19.67 3.12
C GLU A 109 -11.47 -18.23 2.59
N ALA A 110 -11.36 -17.24 3.49
CA ALA A 110 -11.27 -15.82 3.14
C ALA A 110 -10.08 -15.52 2.22
N GLU A 111 -8.90 -16.08 2.49
CA GLU A 111 -7.73 -15.93 1.61
C GLU A 111 -7.97 -16.52 0.22
N GLU A 112 -8.61 -17.70 0.13
CA GLU A 112 -8.99 -18.30 -1.16
C GLU A 112 -9.99 -17.44 -1.94
N GLN A 113 -10.98 -16.87 -1.25
CA GLN A 113 -11.95 -15.94 -1.84
C GLN A 113 -11.25 -14.68 -2.36
N LEU A 114 -10.40 -14.05 -1.55
CA LEU A 114 -9.63 -12.86 -1.92
C LEU A 114 -8.73 -13.12 -3.13
N LYS A 115 -7.98 -14.24 -3.15
CA LYS A 115 -7.18 -14.67 -4.32
C LYS A 115 -8.02 -14.79 -5.57
N ARG A 116 -9.21 -15.40 -5.47
CA ARG A 116 -10.14 -15.54 -6.59
C ARG A 116 -10.65 -14.20 -7.09
N TYR A 117 -10.97 -13.26 -6.21
CA TYR A 117 -11.42 -11.93 -6.61
C TYR A 117 -10.32 -11.14 -7.31
N VAL A 118 -9.11 -11.12 -6.74
CA VAL A 118 -7.95 -10.46 -7.35
C VAL A 118 -7.63 -11.07 -8.72
N ALA A 119 -7.64 -12.40 -8.86
CA ALA A 119 -7.43 -13.06 -10.16
C ALA A 119 -8.49 -12.61 -11.20
N CYS A 120 -9.75 -12.44 -10.78
CA CYS A 120 -10.80 -11.92 -11.65
C CYS A 120 -10.55 -10.46 -12.04
N LEU A 121 -10.26 -9.60 -11.06
CA LEU A 121 -10.03 -8.17 -11.28
C LEU A 121 -8.81 -7.94 -12.18
N TRP A 122 -7.66 -8.56 -11.89
CA TRP A 122 -6.46 -8.39 -12.72
C TRP A 122 -6.55 -8.99 -14.13
N SER A 123 -7.54 -9.86 -14.38
CA SER A 123 -7.82 -10.32 -15.73
C SER A 123 -8.44 -9.22 -16.61
N GLU A 124 -9.15 -8.25 -16.01
CA GLU A 124 -9.76 -7.13 -16.73
C GLU A 124 -8.69 -6.07 -17.09
N LYS A 125 -8.69 -5.60 -18.34
CA LYS A 125 -7.61 -4.75 -18.87
C LYS A 125 -7.43 -3.44 -18.07
N GLU A 126 -8.53 -2.83 -17.65
CA GLU A 126 -8.54 -1.57 -16.90
C GLU A 126 -8.10 -1.77 -15.45
N GLU A 127 -8.46 -2.90 -14.85
CA GLU A 127 -8.22 -3.20 -13.43
C GLU A 127 -6.86 -3.87 -13.18
N ARG A 128 -6.24 -4.42 -14.23
CA ARG A 128 -4.95 -5.13 -14.21
C ARG A 128 -3.83 -4.39 -13.50
N ARG A 129 -3.86 -3.06 -13.55
CA ARG A 129 -2.77 -2.20 -13.06
C ARG A 129 -3.11 -1.55 -11.73
N VAL A 130 -4.33 -1.75 -11.25
CA VAL A 130 -4.75 -1.28 -9.93
C VAL A 130 -4.01 -2.07 -8.86
N ASN A 131 -3.34 -1.34 -7.97
CA ASN A 131 -2.69 -1.91 -6.80
C ASN A 131 -3.73 -2.21 -5.73
N TYR A 132 -4.38 -3.37 -5.83
CA TYR A 132 -5.39 -3.80 -4.87
C TYR A 132 -4.78 -4.11 -3.50
N LEU A 133 -5.54 -3.84 -2.45
CA LEU A 133 -5.36 -4.40 -1.12
C LEU A 133 -6.50 -5.35 -0.83
N CYS A 134 -6.22 -6.39 -0.05
CA CYS A 134 -7.22 -7.36 0.39
C CYS A 134 -7.41 -7.24 1.90
N LEU A 135 -8.65 -7.18 2.36
CA LEU A 135 -9.02 -7.15 3.77
C LEU A 135 -9.91 -8.35 4.06
N ALA A 136 -9.43 -9.26 4.92
CA ALA A 136 -10.27 -10.29 5.52
C ALA A 136 -10.66 -9.82 6.93
N ALA A 137 -11.95 -9.83 7.26
CA ALA A 137 -12.41 -9.31 8.53
C ALA A 137 -13.60 -10.10 9.09
N ASP A 138 -13.69 -10.24 10.41
CA ASP A 138 -14.96 -10.58 11.06
C ASP A 138 -15.58 -9.40 11.80
N GLY A 139 -14.97 -8.21 11.73
CA GLY A 139 -15.39 -7.02 12.45
C GLY A 139 -14.77 -6.88 13.85
N ILE A 140 -14.05 -7.88 14.35
CA ILE A 140 -13.19 -7.80 15.53
C ILE A 140 -11.72 -8.03 15.13
N ASP A 141 -11.47 -9.07 14.35
CA ASP A 141 -10.18 -9.38 13.75
C ASP A 141 -10.18 -8.91 12.30
N PHE A 142 -9.14 -8.17 11.92
CA PHE A 142 -8.94 -7.60 10.59
C PHE A 142 -7.53 -7.92 10.13
N GLN A 143 -7.41 -8.51 8.94
CA GLN A 143 -6.13 -8.87 8.34
C GLN A 143 -6.03 -8.29 6.94
N VAL A 144 -4.98 -7.49 6.71
CA VAL A 144 -4.72 -6.86 5.43
C VAL A 144 -3.60 -7.61 4.70
N PHE A 145 -3.82 -7.85 3.42
CA PHE A 145 -2.89 -8.52 2.54
C PHE A 145 -2.62 -7.67 1.30
N SER A 146 -1.38 -7.73 0.83
CA SER A 146 -0.97 -7.24 -0.48
C SER A 146 -0.93 -8.44 -1.43
N PRO A 147 -1.74 -8.47 -2.49
CA PRO A 147 -1.64 -9.49 -3.49
C PRO A 147 -0.39 -9.33 -4.36
N SER A 148 0.17 -10.45 -4.78
CA SER A 148 1.27 -10.54 -5.74
C SER A 148 1.06 -11.74 -6.67
N THR A 149 1.70 -11.70 -7.83
CA THR A 149 1.75 -12.83 -8.76
C THR A 149 3.09 -12.83 -9.47
N GLU A 150 3.60 -14.03 -9.76
CA GLU A 150 4.81 -14.20 -10.59
C GLU A 150 4.46 -14.33 -12.07
N LYS A 151 3.20 -14.61 -12.40
CA LYS A 151 2.75 -14.71 -13.79
C LYS A 151 2.58 -13.32 -14.40
N PRO A 152 2.92 -13.15 -15.69
CA PRO A 152 2.65 -11.90 -16.38
C PRO A 152 1.15 -11.58 -16.34
N LEU A 153 0.81 -10.36 -15.92
CA LEU A 153 -0.58 -9.91 -15.83
C LEU A 153 -1.30 -9.91 -17.19
N THR A 154 -0.57 -10.00 -18.30
CA THR A 154 -1.14 -10.17 -19.65
C THR A 154 -1.82 -11.52 -19.87
N GLU A 155 -1.53 -12.50 -19.03
CA GLU A 155 -2.09 -13.84 -19.09
C GLU A 155 -3.33 -13.97 -18.19
N SER A 156 -4.13 -15.03 -18.42
CA SER A 156 -5.26 -15.33 -17.55
C SER A 156 -4.73 -15.88 -16.22
N LEU A 157 -5.04 -15.20 -15.11
CA LEU A 157 -4.64 -15.60 -13.77
C LEU A 157 -5.67 -16.54 -13.15
N LEU A 158 -5.20 -17.55 -12.43
CA LEU A 158 -6.00 -18.40 -11.55
C LEU A 158 -5.80 -18.01 -10.08
N PRO A 159 -6.70 -18.38 -9.16
CA PRO A 159 -6.53 -18.06 -7.73
C PRO A 159 -5.21 -18.59 -7.14
N GLU A 160 -4.75 -19.74 -7.61
CA GLU A 160 -3.45 -20.35 -7.25
C GLU A 160 -2.23 -19.55 -7.70
N ASP A 161 -2.39 -18.67 -8.69
CA ASP A 161 -1.33 -17.77 -9.16
C ASP A 161 -1.19 -16.50 -8.32
N ILE A 162 -2.13 -16.28 -7.39
CA ILE A 162 -2.15 -15.12 -6.50
C ILE A 162 -1.59 -15.52 -5.14
N LEU A 163 -0.51 -14.85 -4.76
CA LEU A 163 0.08 -14.90 -3.44
C LEU A 163 -0.44 -13.72 -2.62
N LEU A 164 -0.78 -13.97 -1.36
CA LEU A 164 -1.20 -12.93 -0.42
C LEU A 164 -0.11 -12.74 0.62
N GLU A 165 0.50 -11.57 0.65
CA GLU A 165 1.50 -11.20 1.66
C GLU A 165 0.82 -10.39 2.76
N LYS A 166 0.84 -10.89 4.00
CA LYS A 166 0.24 -10.18 5.14
C LYS A 166 0.99 -8.88 5.42
N VAL A 167 0.26 -7.76 5.36
CA VAL A 167 0.77 -6.40 5.54
C VAL A 167 0.64 -5.98 7.00
N GLU A 168 -0.59 -5.98 7.51
CA GLU A 168 -0.92 -5.49 8.84
C GLU A 168 -2.14 -6.25 9.38
N GLU A 169 -2.32 -6.25 10.69
CA GLU A 169 -3.51 -6.74 11.36
C GLU A 169 -4.00 -5.71 12.37
N LEU A 170 -5.31 -5.70 12.60
CA LEU A 170 -5.93 -4.96 13.68
C LEU A 170 -6.84 -5.91 14.44
N LYS A 171 -6.69 -5.93 15.76
CA LYS A 171 -7.60 -6.65 16.64
C LYS A 171 -8.28 -5.68 17.59
N LEU A 172 -9.60 -5.73 17.63
CA LEU A 172 -10.40 -4.94 18.53
C LEU A 172 -10.75 -5.71 19.82
N PRO A 173 -10.90 -5.01 20.96
CA PRO A 173 -10.55 -3.61 21.16
C PRO A 173 -9.03 -3.40 21.17
N THR A 174 -8.57 -2.24 20.69
CA THR A 174 -7.19 -1.80 20.89
C THR A 174 -7.01 -1.21 22.29
N PRO A 175 -5.78 -1.20 22.85
CA PRO A 175 -5.50 -0.52 24.12
C PRO A 175 -5.91 0.96 24.11
N GLU A 176 -5.78 1.60 22.93
CA GLU A 176 -6.16 2.98 22.72
C GLU A 176 -7.10 3.09 21.50
N PRO A 177 -8.33 3.61 21.64
CA PRO A 177 -9.33 3.62 20.55
C PRO A 177 -8.90 4.39 19.30
N TYR A 178 -8.06 5.41 19.43
CA TYR A 178 -7.58 6.19 18.27
C TYR A 178 -6.75 5.34 17.31
N GLN A 179 -6.12 4.25 17.78
CA GLN A 179 -5.34 3.35 16.93
C GLN A 179 -6.23 2.67 15.89
N ALA A 180 -7.40 2.17 16.31
CA ALA A 180 -8.39 1.59 15.40
C ALA A 180 -8.90 2.62 14.39
N TYR A 181 -9.15 3.86 14.82
CA TYR A 181 -9.58 4.93 13.91
C TYR A 181 -8.55 5.17 12.80
N PHE A 182 -7.28 5.42 13.14
CA PHE A 182 -6.25 5.72 12.13
C PHE A 182 -5.91 4.52 11.26
N TRP A 183 -6.01 3.31 11.81
CA TRP A 183 -5.87 2.09 11.01
C TRP A 183 -6.97 2.01 9.95
N LEU A 184 -8.24 2.21 10.35
CA LEU A 184 -9.37 2.20 9.41
C LEU A 184 -9.27 3.35 8.39
N ASP A 185 -8.87 4.55 8.83
CA ASP A 185 -8.66 5.73 7.99
C ASP A 185 -7.62 5.43 6.90
N ARG A 186 -6.48 4.80 7.23
CA ARG A 186 -5.43 4.46 6.24
C ARG A 186 -5.93 3.59 5.09
N TYR A 187 -6.80 2.62 5.38
CA TYR A 187 -7.26 1.64 4.39
C TYR A 187 -8.55 2.05 3.68
N LEU A 188 -9.42 2.83 4.33
CA LEU A 188 -10.73 3.23 3.80
C LEU A 188 -10.80 4.73 3.42
N PHE A 189 -9.88 5.57 3.88
CA PHE A 189 -9.95 7.02 3.73
C PHE A 189 -8.56 7.65 3.61
N ARG A 190 -7.98 7.66 2.41
CA ARG A 190 -6.74 8.42 2.15
C ARG A 190 -7.00 9.91 1.87
N GLU A 191 -7.97 10.53 2.51
CA GLU A 191 -8.28 11.96 2.32
C GLU A 191 -7.61 12.86 3.38
N ARG A 192 -7.15 12.32 4.52
CA ARG A 192 -6.55 13.13 5.58
C ARG A 192 -5.03 13.21 5.44
N ILE A 193 -4.50 14.43 5.49
CA ILE A 193 -3.05 14.68 5.63
C ILE A 193 -2.60 14.11 6.98
N LEU A 194 -1.86 13.00 6.94
CA LEU A 194 -1.24 12.42 8.12
C LEU A 194 -0.12 13.34 8.62
N PRO A 195 0.08 13.47 9.95
CA PRO A 195 1.24 14.17 10.48
C PRO A 195 2.51 13.43 10.01
N PRO A 196 3.57 14.14 9.57
CA PRO A 196 4.79 13.52 9.03
C PRO A 196 5.64 12.93 10.16
N ARG A 197 5.16 11.83 10.74
CA ARG A 197 5.84 11.04 11.77
C ARG A 197 6.57 9.88 11.13
N THR A 198 7.67 9.47 11.72
CA THR A 198 8.44 8.32 11.25
C THR A 198 7.58 7.06 11.16
N GLU A 199 6.70 6.83 12.14
CA GLU A 199 5.88 5.62 12.18
C GLU A 199 4.81 5.63 11.07
N GLU A 200 4.18 6.76 10.79
CA GLU A 200 3.20 6.87 9.69
C GLU A 200 3.91 6.78 8.33
N PHE A 201 5.07 7.40 8.19
CA PHE A 201 5.87 7.32 6.98
C PHE A 201 6.38 5.89 6.72
N GLU A 202 6.80 5.17 7.76
CA GLU A 202 7.20 3.76 7.66
C GLU A 202 6.02 2.86 7.29
N ARG A 203 4.82 3.15 7.79
CA ARG A 203 3.62 2.39 7.41
C ARG A 203 3.24 2.60 5.95
N ASP A 204 3.36 3.82 5.45
CA ASP A 204 2.97 4.15 4.06
C ASP A 204 4.05 3.81 3.03
N PHE A 205 5.33 3.93 3.40
CA PHE A 205 6.46 3.84 2.45
C PHE A 205 7.63 2.95 2.94
N GLY A 206 7.55 2.38 4.14
CA GLY A 206 8.57 1.49 4.68
C GLY A 206 8.59 0.13 3.98
N MET A 207 9.58 -0.71 4.30
CA MET A 207 9.84 -1.97 3.57
C MET A 207 8.71 -3.02 3.62
N ARG A 208 7.74 -2.83 4.52
CA ARG A 208 6.55 -3.70 4.67
C ARG A 208 5.29 -3.05 4.13
N SER A 209 5.38 -1.80 3.67
CA SER A 209 4.24 -1.06 3.13
C SER A 209 3.81 -1.64 1.77
N PRO A 210 2.51 -1.57 1.44
CA PRO A 210 2.04 -1.95 0.11
C PRO A 210 2.73 -1.19 -1.02
N ALA A 211 3.02 0.11 -0.81
CA ALA A 211 3.72 0.92 -1.80
C ALA A 211 5.12 0.37 -2.07
N PHE A 212 5.89 0.05 -1.03
CA PHE A 212 7.20 -0.55 -1.20
C PHE A 212 7.12 -1.93 -1.87
N LEU A 213 6.26 -2.84 -1.39
CA LEU A 213 6.18 -4.21 -1.92
C LEU A 213 5.82 -4.20 -3.41
N PHE A 214 4.86 -3.36 -3.81
CA PHE A 214 4.47 -3.19 -5.20
C PHE A 214 5.60 -2.58 -6.04
N SER A 215 6.14 -1.42 -5.65
CA SER A 215 7.21 -0.75 -6.39
C SER A 215 8.47 -1.62 -6.49
N PHE A 216 8.82 -2.34 -5.43
CA PHE A 216 10.01 -3.20 -5.41
C PHE A 216 9.89 -4.39 -6.37
N ARG A 217 8.67 -4.93 -6.55
CA ARG A 217 8.39 -5.95 -7.57
C ARG A 217 8.60 -5.41 -8.98
N LEU A 218 8.01 -4.25 -9.29
CA LEU A 218 8.18 -3.59 -10.58
C LEU A 218 9.66 -3.29 -10.87
N LEU A 219 10.38 -2.75 -9.88
CA LEU A 219 11.81 -2.49 -9.98
C LEU A 219 12.63 -3.77 -10.26
N LYS A 220 12.27 -4.90 -9.64
CA LYS A 220 12.90 -6.21 -9.92
C LYS A 220 12.62 -6.67 -11.35
N GLU A 221 11.40 -6.49 -11.84
CA GLU A 221 11.04 -6.83 -13.22
C GLU A 221 11.76 -5.95 -14.24
N SER A 222 11.79 -4.64 -14.04
CA SER A 222 12.54 -3.69 -14.87
C SER A 222 14.04 -4.02 -14.88
N LEU A 223 14.61 -4.39 -13.73
CA LEU A 223 16.03 -4.73 -13.64
C LEU A 223 16.39 -5.93 -14.54
N LYS A 224 15.54 -6.97 -14.59
CA LYS A 224 15.78 -8.15 -15.45
C LYS A 224 15.91 -7.77 -16.93
N GLN A 225 15.27 -6.68 -17.36
CA GLN A 225 15.28 -6.26 -18.76
C GLN A 225 16.54 -5.49 -19.14
N VAL A 226 17.13 -4.77 -18.17
CA VAL A 226 18.28 -3.88 -18.43
C VAL A 226 19.60 -4.38 -17.87
N GLU A 227 19.59 -5.38 -16.99
CA GLU A 227 20.79 -5.80 -16.26
C GLU A 227 21.93 -6.26 -17.18
N ASN A 228 21.65 -6.75 -18.38
CA ASN A 228 22.67 -7.21 -19.33
C ASN A 228 23.18 -6.10 -20.27
N ARG A 229 22.65 -4.88 -20.18
CA ARG A 229 23.10 -3.75 -21.00
C ARG A 229 24.37 -3.13 -20.42
N SER A 230 25.25 -2.68 -21.30
CA SER A 230 26.54 -2.09 -20.91
C SER A 230 26.40 -0.78 -20.13
N ASP A 231 25.42 0.04 -20.49
CA ASP A 231 25.11 1.30 -19.81
C ASP A 231 24.65 1.07 -18.36
N PHE A 232 23.73 0.12 -18.13
CA PHE A 232 23.31 -0.25 -16.79
C PHE A 232 24.46 -0.83 -15.95
N GLN A 233 25.30 -1.67 -16.55
CA GLN A 233 26.46 -2.24 -15.85
C GLN A 233 27.42 -1.17 -15.34
N VAL A 234 27.65 -0.10 -16.12
CA VAL A 234 28.47 1.04 -15.69
C VAL A 234 27.84 1.76 -14.50
N ILE A 235 26.52 1.99 -14.52
CA ILE A 235 25.78 2.61 -13.40
C ILE A 235 25.94 1.78 -12.12
N TYR A 236 25.65 0.47 -12.21
CA TYR A 236 25.69 -0.42 -11.05
C TYR A 236 27.10 -0.55 -10.45
N GLN A 237 28.12 -0.71 -11.30
CA GLN A 237 29.51 -0.82 -10.86
C GLN A 237 30.01 0.47 -10.20
N ASN A 238 29.63 1.63 -10.74
CA ASN A 238 29.97 2.91 -10.12
C ASN A 238 29.29 3.04 -8.75
N TRP A 239 27.99 2.77 -8.67
CA TRP A 239 27.26 2.77 -7.39
C TRP A 239 27.93 1.85 -6.36
N GLU A 240 28.24 0.61 -6.74
CA GLU A 240 28.88 -0.36 -5.84
C GLU A 240 30.25 0.14 -5.37
N ARG A 241 31.04 0.74 -6.27
CA ARG A 241 32.34 1.33 -5.94
C ARG A 241 32.20 2.46 -4.91
N TYR A 242 31.25 3.37 -5.09
CA TYR A 242 30.98 4.44 -4.13
C TYR A 242 30.52 3.90 -2.77
N LEU A 243 29.68 2.86 -2.77
CA LEU A 243 29.25 2.19 -1.55
C LEU A 243 30.45 1.58 -0.79
N ARG A 244 31.36 0.92 -1.52
CA ARG A 244 32.57 0.32 -0.95
C ARG A 244 33.51 1.36 -0.34
N VAL A 245 33.69 2.50 -1.00
CA VAL A 245 34.50 3.61 -0.46
C VAL A 245 33.88 4.15 0.83
N THR A 246 32.56 4.30 0.88
CA THR A 246 31.86 4.93 2.01
C THR A 246 31.74 4.00 3.22
N TYR A 247 31.49 2.70 2.99
CA TYR A 247 31.19 1.74 4.06
C TYR A 247 32.30 0.70 4.28
N GLY A 248 33.40 0.77 3.52
CA GLY A 248 34.62 -0.02 3.70
C GLY A 248 34.53 -1.51 3.32
N SER A 249 33.40 -2.18 3.54
CA SER A 249 33.28 -3.64 3.39
C SER A 249 31.97 -4.14 2.80
N VAL A 250 31.02 -3.27 2.47
CA VAL A 250 29.72 -3.71 1.94
C VAL A 250 29.90 -4.15 0.48
N ILE A 251 29.62 -5.42 0.20
CA ILE A 251 29.42 -5.92 -1.16
C ILE A 251 28.01 -5.51 -1.57
N GLY A 252 27.89 -4.74 -2.64
CA GLY A 252 26.59 -4.29 -3.14
C GLY A 252 25.78 -5.50 -3.59
N SER A 253 24.50 -5.54 -3.22
CA SER A 253 23.54 -6.49 -3.79
C SER A 253 22.57 -5.75 -4.69
N LYS A 254 22.03 -6.45 -5.71
CA LYS A 254 20.97 -5.92 -6.57
C LYS A 254 19.76 -5.49 -5.73
N ASP A 255 19.37 -6.26 -4.72
CA ASP A 255 18.28 -5.89 -3.82
C ASP A 255 18.56 -4.59 -3.04
N LEU A 256 19.81 -4.37 -2.60
CA LEU A 256 20.20 -3.11 -1.96
C LEU A 256 20.17 -1.93 -2.95
N PHE A 257 20.65 -2.14 -4.17
CA PHE A 257 20.57 -1.14 -5.24
C PHE A 257 19.11 -0.75 -5.53
N LEU A 258 18.20 -1.72 -5.60
CA LEU A 258 16.77 -1.47 -5.81
C LEU A 258 16.13 -0.75 -4.62
N ARG A 259 16.54 -1.04 -3.38
CA ARG A 259 16.06 -0.31 -2.19
C ARG A 259 16.48 1.16 -2.23
N HIS A 260 17.72 1.43 -2.63
CA HIS A 260 18.17 2.81 -2.83
C HIS A 260 17.45 3.48 -4.01
N THR A 261 17.17 2.74 -5.09
CA THR A 261 16.38 3.23 -6.22
C THR A 261 15.00 3.68 -5.75
N TYR A 262 14.28 2.82 -5.01
CA TYR A 262 12.99 3.15 -4.42
C TYR A 262 13.05 4.43 -3.56
N LEU A 263 14.04 4.53 -2.67
CA LEU A 263 14.17 5.67 -1.76
C LEU A 263 14.44 6.98 -2.51
N ALA A 264 15.31 6.95 -3.52
CA ALA A 264 15.61 8.12 -4.35
C ALA A 264 14.38 8.57 -5.15
N THR A 265 13.67 7.64 -5.78
CA THR A 265 12.41 7.90 -6.50
C THR A 265 11.36 8.51 -5.56
N LEU A 266 11.15 7.92 -4.39
CA LEU A 266 10.20 8.43 -3.41
C LEU A 266 10.55 9.84 -2.95
N ALA A 267 11.84 10.10 -2.66
CA ALA A 267 12.29 11.42 -2.26
C ALA A 267 12.04 12.48 -3.35
N LYS A 268 12.29 12.15 -4.62
CA LYS A 268 11.99 13.01 -5.77
C LYS A 268 10.49 13.29 -5.88
N LEU A 269 9.64 12.26 -5.80
CA LEU A 269 8.19 12.42 -5.86
C LEU A 269 7.62 13.28 -4.72
N ILE A 270 8.11 13.08 -3.49
CA ILE A 270 7.70 13.91 -2.34
C ILE A 270 8.13 15.36 -2.53
N ALA A 271 9.37 15.60 -2.99
CA ALA A 271 9.85 16.95 -3.26
C ALA A 271 9.01 17.64 -4.35
N TRP A 272 8.71 16.94 -5.45
CA TRP A 272 7.83 17.43 -6.50
C TRP A 272 6.43 17.77 -5.97
N ALA A 273 5.81 16.85 -5.23
CA ALA A 273 4.46 17.05 -4.68
C ALA A 273 4.42 18.28 -3.76
N ARG A 274 5.48 18.48 -2.96
CA ARG A 274 5.58 19.65 -2.08
C ARG A 274 5.80 20.96 -2.83
N LEU A 275 6.61 20.97 -3.88
CA LEU A 275 6.96 22.18 -4.64
C LEU A 275 5.82 22.64 -5.56
N THR A 276 5.05 21.69 -6.10
CA THR A 276 3.94 22.00 -7.02
C THR A 276 2.63 22.25 -6.30
N GLU A 277 2.49 21.78 -5.06
CA GLU A 277 1.23 21.76 -4.29
C GLU A 277 0.07 21.10 -5.05
N LYS A 278 0.37 20.31 -6.09
CA LYS A 278 -0.61 19.57 -6.87
C LYS A 278 -1.05 18.34 -6.07
N SER A 279 -2.36 18.15 -5.99
CA SER A 279 -2.98 16.93 -5.43
C SER A 279 -3.13 15.82 -6.47
N SER A 280 -2.85 16.12 -7.76
CA SER A 280 -2.95 15.17 -8.87
C SER A 280 -1.66 14.37 -9.02
N ILE A 281 -1.80 13.14 -9.52
CA ILE A 281 -0.67 12.29 -9.93
C ILE A 281 0.05 12.99 -11.12
N PRO A 282 1.39 13.02 -11.16
CA PRO A 282 2.13 13.60 -12.29
C PRO A 282 1.83 12.85 -13.60
N SER A 283 1.90 13.53 -14.75
CA SER A 283 1.86 12.86 -16.06
C SER A 283 3.13 12.04 -16.34
N SER A 284 3.13 11.19 -17.36
CA SER A 284 4.32 10.40 -17.74
C SER A 284 5.51 11.30 -18.08
N GLU A 285 5.28 12.41 -18.76
CA GLU A 285 6.30 13.41 -19.04
C GLU A 285 6.80 14.10 -17.76
N GLU A 286 5.90 14.44 -16.84
CA GLU A 286 6.29 14.99 -15.53
C GLU A 286 7.11 13.96 -14.74
N ILE A 287 6.74 12.69 -14.71
CA ILE A 287 7.52 11.66 -14.01
C ILE A 287 8.91 11.52 -14.62
N SER A 288 9.05 11.46 -15.95
CA SER A 288 10.38 11.42 -16.59
C SER A 288 11.23 12.60 -16.12
N SER A 289 10.68 13.82 -16.21
CA SER A 289 11.35 15.07 -15.81
C SER A 289 11.67 15.14 -14.30
N ILE A 290 10.86 14.50 -13.45
CA ILE A 290 11.15 14.37 -12.01
C ILE A 290 12.33 13.42 -11.79
N LEU A 291 12.34 12.30 -12.49
CA LEU A 291 13.29 11.22 -12.27
C LEU A 291 14.67 11.53 -12.85
N ASP A 292 14.77 12.15 -14.02
CA ASP A 292 16.05 12.59 -14.61
C ASP A 292 16.63 13.83 -13.89
N GLY A 293 15.78 14.60 -13.20
CA GLY A 293 16.14 15.78 -12.44
C GLY A 293 15.88 17.11 -13.16
N GLU A 294 15.40 17.09 -14.41
CA GLU A 294 15.11 18.29 -15.20
C GLU A 294 14.08 19.21 -14.51
N PHE A 295 13.07 18.62 -13.85
CA PHE A 295 12.07 19.37 -13.10
C PHE A 295 12.72 20.24 -12.02
N PHE A 296 13.65 19.69 -11.24
CA PHE A 296 14.30 20.39 -10.14
C PHE A 296 15.27 21.46 -10.63
N GLN A 297 16.01 21.18 -11.71
CA GLN A 297 16.83 22.18 -12.39
C GLN A 297 15.99 23.37 -12.87
N GLY A 298 14.81 23.10 -13.44
CA GLY A 298 13.83 24.13 -13.82
C GLY A 298 13.38 24.99 -12.63
N GLN A 299 13.30 24.42 -11.43
CA GLN A 299 13.03 25.13 -10.17
C GLN A 299 14.27 25.79 -9.54
N ARG A 300 15.42 25.78 -10.24
CA ARG A 300 16.73 26.27 -9.75
C ARG A 300 17.27 25.51 -8.53
N ILE A 301 16.82 24.28 -8.33
CA ILE A 301 17.34 23.38 -7.31
C ILE A 301 18.38 22.50 -8.00
N ALA A 302 19.63 22.94 -7.95
CA ALA A 302 20.75 22.22 -8.55
C ALA A 302 21.26 21.09 -7.65
N ASN A 303 21.81 20.03 -8.25
CA ASN A 303 22.38 18.84 -7.60
C ASN A 303 21.39 18.03 -6.75
N PHE A 304 20.09 18.14 -7.01
CA PHE A 304 19.09 17.34 -6.30
C PHE A 304 18.89 16.01 -7.02
N LEU A 305 19.80 15.07 -6.76
CA LEU A 305 19.74 13.71 -7.32
C LEU A 305 19.66 13.67 -8.87
N GLU A 306 20.20 14.70 -9.52
CA GLU A 306 20.27 14.84 -10.98
C GLU A 306 21.18 13.75 -11.57
N GLU A 307 20.70 13.07 -12.61
CA GLU A 307 21.40 11.94 -13.26
C GLU A 307 22.03 10.94 -12.28
N ASP A 308 21.40 10.75 -11.11
CA ASP A 308 21.89 9.83 -10.10
C ASP A 308 21.86 8.37 -10.59
N PHE A 309 22.50 7.47 -9.83
CA PHE A 309 22.50 6.03 -10.17
C PHE A 309 21.09 5.43 -10.26
N PHE A 310 20.08 6.12 -9.72
CA PHE A 310 18.72 5.64 -9.53
C PHE A 310 17.75 6.13 -10.62
N SER A 311 18.20 7.04 -11.47
CA SER A 311 17.44 7.55 -12.63
C SER A 311 17.37 6.55 -13.80
N TRP A 312 17.97 5.36 -13.65
CA TRP A 312 18.00 4.31 -14.68
C TRP A 312 16.62 3.82 -15.13
N ILE A 313 15.60 3.96 -14.28
CA ILE A 313 14.21 3.61 -14.58
C ILE A 313 13.55 4.55 -15.60
N ALA A 314 14.07 5.76 -15.75
CA ALA A 314 13.60 6.78 -16.69
C ALA A 314 14.45 6.81 -17.99
N ARG A 315 15.39 5.86 -18.16
CA ARG A 315 16.20 5.76 -19.38
C ARG A 315 15.56 4.76 -20.36
N GLU A 316 15.66 5.05 -21.65
CA GLU A 316 15.08 4.27 -22.75
C GLU A 316 15.24 2.76 -22.53
N GLY A 317 14.11 2.03 -22.52
CA GLY A 317 14.04 0.58 -22.38
C GLY A 317 13.55 0.07 -21.01
N ALA A 318 13.53 0.89 -19.95
CA ALA A 318 12.88 0.58 -18.67
C ALA A 318 11.55 1.35 -18.46
N GLU A 319 11.35 2.43 -19.23
CA GLU A 319 10.24 3.38 -19.11
C GLU A 319 8.85 2.73 -19.20
N ALA A 320 8.65 1.76 -20.11
CA ALA A 320 7.36 1.12 -20.33
C ALA A 320 6.80 0.37 -19.10
N ILE A 321 7.65 0.06 -18.11
CA ILE A 321 7.27 -0.61 -16.85
C ILE A 321 7.51 0.31 -15.66
N GLY A 322 8.57 1.14 -15.69
CA GLY A 322 8.93 2.05 -14.60
C GLY A 322 8.10 3.33 -14.52
N LEU A 323 7.42 3.73 -15.61
CA LEU A 323 6.64 4.96 -15.72
C LEU A 323 5.15 4.71 -16.00
N ASP A 324 4.66 3.48 -15.80
CA ASP A 324 3.26 3.14 -16.11
C ASP A 324 2.31 3.70 -15.04
N ILE A 325 1.71 4.87 -15.30
CA ILE A 325 0.84 5.64 -14.38
C ILE A 325 -0.65 5.27 -14.53
N SER A 326 -0.97 4.23 -15.29
CA SER A 326 -2.38 3.86 -15.53
C SER A 326 -3.09 3.33 -14.30
#